data_AF-A0A2G9UNS2-F1
#
_entry.id   AF-A0A2G9UNS2-F1
#
_cell.length_a   1.000
_cell.length_b   1.000
_cell.length_c   1.000
_cell.angle_alpha   90.00
_cell.angle_beta   90.00
_cell.angle_gamma   90.00
#
_symmetry.space_group_name_H-M   'P 1'
#
loop_
_entity.id
_entity.type
_entity.pdbx_description
1 polymer ?
#
loop_
_entity_poly.entity_id
_entity_poly.type
_entity_poly.pdbx_seq_one_letter_code
_entity_poly.pdbx_strand_id
1 'polypeptide(L)'
;DGRIKNLTQPDMAKETVRLLQYVGTPESNNFKYVTQNKRKFTSKDDGYEFLGEADIDNRIMQYVFQGHVHVVDKGQFLSKEYFTALKSHENINVR
;
A
#
# COMPACT_ATOMS: atom_id res chain seq x y z
N ASP A 1 -5.54 5.26 -16.84
CA ASP A 1 -5.36 5.98 -15.57
C ASP A 1 -4.02 5.72 -14.90
N GLY A 2 -3.41 4.53 -15.02
CA GLY A 2 -1.94 4.39 -15.04
C GLY A 2 -1.16 4.97 -13.86
N ARG A 3 -1.64 4.75 -12.63
CA ARG A 3 -1.04 5.32 -11.42
C ARG A 3 0.20 4.56 -10.93
N ILE A 4 0.23 3.23 -11.12
CA ILE A 4 1.46 2.42 -11.02
C ILE A 4 2.21 2.40 -12.35
N LYS A 5 3.53 2.55 -12.26
CA LYS A 5 4.49 2.53 -13.38
C LYS A 5 5.59 1.50 -13.10
N ASN A 6 6.10 0.81 -14.11
CA ASN A 6 7.26 -0.06 -13.94
C ASN A 6 8.57 0.76 -14.00
N LEU A 7 9.28 0.86 -12.88
CA LEU A 7 10.53 1.62 -12.76
C LEU A 7 11.71 1.05 -13.56
N THR A 8 11.61 -0.16 -14.15
CA THR A 8 12.66 -0.69 -15.04
C THR A 8 12.53 -0.23 -16.50
N GLN A 9 11.49 0.53 -16.86
CA GLN A 9 11.33 1.06 -18.22
C GLN A 9 12.30 2.24 -18.49
N PRO A 10 12.85 2.39 -19.71
CA PRO A 10 13.91 3.39 -19.97
C PRO A 10 13.50 4.85 -19.80
N ASP A 11 12.22 5.16 -19.99
CA ASP A 11 11.60 6.46 -19.74
C ASP A 11 11.51 6.79 -18.24
N MET A 12 11.29 5.77 -17.40
CA MET A 12 11.24 5.89 -15.94
C MET A 12 12.59 6.19 -15.29
N ALA A 13 13.71 6.01 -16.00
CA ALA A 13 15.07 6.19 -15.46
C ALA A 13 15.42 7.63 -15.01
N LYS A 14 14.55 8.61 -15.26
CA LYS A 14 14.69 10.02 -14.82
C LYS A 14 13.59 10.49 -13.86
N GLU A 15 12.61 9.63 -13.57
CA GLU A 15 11.45 9.98 -12.76
C GLU A 15 11.80 9.98 -11.26
N THR A 16 11.38 11.02 -10.53
CA THR A 16 11.70 11.15 -9.10
C THR A 16 10.74 10.31 -8.24
N VAL A 17 11.24 9.20 -7.69
CA VAL A 17 10.52 8.41 -6.68
C VAL A 17 10.50 9.14 -5.34
N ARG A 18 9.34 9.15 -4.67
CA ARG A 18 9.20 9.64 -3.28
C ARG A 18 9.05 8.44 -2.33
N LEU A 19 9.85 8.42 -1.28
CA LEU A 19 9.75 7.41 -0.22
C LEU A 19 8.88 7.94 0.92
N LEU A 20 7.98 7.11 1.44
CA LEU A 20 7.20 7.45 2.63
C LEU A 20 8.06 7.26 3.88
N GLN A 21 8.37 8.35 4.58
CA GLN A 21 9.13 8.31 5.84
C GLN A 21 8.23 8.67 7.02
N TYR A 22 8.47 8.01 8.15
CA TYR A 22 7.93 8.39 9.46
C TYR A 22 9.08 8.79 10.38
N VAL A 23 9.00 9.99 10.95
CA VAL A 23 10.03 10.59 11.82
C VAL A 23 9.34 11.14 13.06
N GLY A 24 9.97 11.06 14.23
CA GLY A 24 9.33 11.38 15.52
C GLY A 24 8.53 10.21 16.08
N THR A 25 7.66 10.49 17.05
CA THR A 25 6.86 9.48 17.76
C THR A 25 5.36 9.73 17.58
N PRO A 26 4.48 8.75 17.85
CA PRO A 26 3.03 8.94 17.76
C PRO A 26 2.51 10.11 18.60
N GLU A 27 3.19 10.39 19.72
CA GLU A 27 2.89 11.47 20.65
C GLU A 27 3.31 12.85 20.10
N SER A 28 4.43 12.95 19.37
CA SER A 28 4.81 14.20 18.69
C SER A 28 3.97 14.46 17.44
N ASN A 29 3.53 13.40 16.77
CA ASN A 29 2.90 13.48 15.46
C ASN A 29 1.37 13.49 15.51
N ASN A 30 0.78 13.12 16.66
CA ASN A 30 -0.67 12.89 16.86
C ASN A 30 -1.29 11.80 15.96
N PHE A 31 -0.46 11.05 15.20
CA PHE A 31 -0.86 9.90 14.41
C PHE A 31 0.27 8.88 14.35
N LYS A 32 -0.05 7.65 13.95
CA LYS A 32 0.91 6.63 13.52
C LYS A 32 0.39 5.84 12.34
N TYR A 33 1.31 5.32 11.52
CA TYR A 33 0.96 4.31 10.53
C TYR A 33 0.65 2.97 11.22
N VAL A 34 -0.43 2.31 10.81
CA VAL A 34 -0.80 0.97 11.25
C VAL A 34 -1.21 0.11 10.06
N THR A 35 -0.63 -1.08 9.98
CA THR A 35 -1.12 -2.16 9.12
C THR A 35 -2.37 -2.75 9.76
N GLN A 36 -3.57 -2.38 9.29
CA GLN A 36 -4.80 -2.79 9.95
C GLN A 36 -5.21 -4.23 9.57
N ASN A 37 -5.27 -5.11 10.56
CA ASN A 37 -5.82 -6.47 10.45
C ASN A 37 -7.34 -6.47 10.16
N LYS A 38 -7.73 -6.09 8.94
CA LYS A 38 -9.07 -6.36 8.38
C LYS A 38 -9.06 -6.98 6.99
N ARG A 39 -7.88 -7.43 6.48
CA ARG A 39 -7.52 -8.12 5.20
C ARG A 39 -5.94 -7.86 4.99
N LYS A 40 -5.05 -8.57 4.18
CA LYS A 40 -3.57 -8.36 3.76
C LYS A 40 -3.11 -8.03 2.25
N PHE A 41 -2.64 -6.81 1.82
CA PHE A 41 -2.66 -6.31 0.39
C PHE A 41 -1.35 -6.65 -0.27
N THR A 42 -1.22 -7.93 -0.50
CA THR A 42 -0.08 -8.52 -1.14
C THR A 42 -0.66 -9.63 -1.98
N SER A 43 -0.67 -9.45 -3.29
CA SER A 43 -0.77 -10.58 -4.21
C SER A 43 0.23 -11.62 -3.75
N LYS A 44 -0.26 -12.84 -3.46
CA LYS A 44 0.61 -13.99 -3.22
C LYS A 44 0.84 -14.71 -4.53
N ASP A 45 1.61 -14.07 -5.39
CA ASP A 45 2.20 -14.72 -6.55
C ASP A 45 3.54 -15.35 -6.15
N ASP A 46 3.76 -16.58 -6.61
CA ASP A 46 4.90 -17.46 -6.30
C ASP A 46 5.32 -17.51 -4.80
N GLY A 47 4.36 -17.34 -3.89
CA GLY A 47 4.56 -17.32 -2.42
C GLY A 47 5.01 -15.98 -1.81
N TYR A 48 5.44 -15.03 -2.65
CA TYR A 48 5.92 -13.70 -2.26
C TYR A 48 4.78 -12.77 -1.80
N GLU A 49 5.13 -11.51 -1.51
CA GLU A 49 4.21 -10.51 -0.98
C GLU A 49 4.55 -9.12 -1.54
N PHE A 50 3.76 -8.65 -2.51
CA PHE A 50 4.03 -7.41 -3.23
C PHE A 50 3.31 -6.20 -2.66
N LEU A 51 4.00 -5.07 -2.53
CA LEU A 51 3.35 -3.77 -2.37
C LEU A 51 2.81 -3.30 -3.73
N GLY A 52 1.67 -2.62 -3.70
CA GLY A 52 0.98 -2.13 -4.88
C GLY A 52 -0.07 -1.09 -4.52
N GLU A 53 -0.85 -0.67 -5.50
CA GLU A 53 -1.93 0.30 -5.34
C GLU A 53 -3.29 -0.41 -5.38
N ALA A 54 -4.22 0.06 -4.55
CA ALA A 54 -5.57 -0.44 -4.47
C ALA A 54 -6.58 0.64 -4.86
N ASP A 55 -7.39 0.35 -5.88
CA ASP A 55 -8.69 1.00 -6.03
C ASP A 55 -9.66 0.27 -5.07
N ILE A 56 -10.04 0.96 -3.99
CA ILE A 56 -10.83 0.40 -2.90
C ILE A 56 -12.30 0.21 -3.31
N ASP A 57 -12.84 1.17 -4.06
CA ASP A 57 -14.24 1.23 -4.45
C ASP A 57 -14.52 0.20 -5.57
N ASN A 58 -13.66 0.17 -6.58
CA ASN A 58 -13.72 -0.84 -7.64
C ASN A 58 -13.16 -2.19 -7.22
N ARG A 59 -12.44 -2.29 -6.08
CA ARG A 59 -11.77 -3.50 -5.57
C ARG A 59 -10.85 -4.14 -6.63
N ILE A 60 -9.86 -3.36 -7.04
CA ILE A 60 -8.81 -3.76 -7.98
C ILE A 60 -7.46 -3.44 -7.34
N MET A 61 -6.49 -4.36 -7.41
CA MET A 61 -5.10 -4.10 -7.01
C MET A 61 -4.21 -4.12 -8.25
N GLN A 62 -3.22 -3.23 -8.31
CA GLN A 62 -2.14 -3.28 -9.29
C GLN A 62 -0.80 -3.41 -8.56
N TYR A 63 0.12 -4.20 -9.11
CA TYR A 63 1.49 -4.34 -8.62
C TYR A 63 2.46 -4.59 -9.78
N VAL A 64 3.76 -4.39 -9.56
CA VAL A 64 4.80 -4.66 -10.57
C VAL A 64 5.63 -5.87 -10.14
N PHE A 65 5.73 -6.88 -11.00
CA PHE A 65 6.62 -8.02 -10.81
C PHE A 65 7.24 -8.45 -12.14
N GLN A 66 8.55 -8.75 -12.12
CA GLN A 66 9.37 -9.07 -13.30
C GLN A 66 9.24 -8.06 -14.48
N GLY A 67 8.98 -6.79 -14.17
CA GLY A 67 8.81 -5.73 -15.17
C GLY A 67 7.41 -5.62 -15.79
N HIS A 68 6.48 -6.49 -15.41
CA HIS A 68 5.09 -6.46 -15.86
C HIS A 68 4.18 -5.85 -14.77
N VAL A 69 3.15 -5.10 -15.21
CA VAL A 69 2.06 -4.66 -14.33
C VAL A 69 1.03 -5.78 -14.27
N HIS A 70 0.82 -6.31 -13.07
CA HIS A 70 -0.19 -7.32 -12.78
C HIS A 70 -1.44 -6.67 -12.18
N VAL A 71 -2.61 -7.23 -12.48
CA VAL A 71 -3.91 -6.72 -12.02
C VAL A 71 -4.68 -7.83 -11.33
N VAL A 72 -5.14 -7.59 -10.11
CA VAL A 72 -5.94 -8.52 -9.29
C VAL A 72 -7.36 -7.98 -9.18
N ASP A 73 -8.38 -8.83 -9.38
CA ASP A 73 -9.79 -8.45 -9.34
C ASP A 73 -10.59 -9.05 -8.17
N LYS A 74 -11.86 -8.68 -8.10
CA LYS A 74 -12.85 -9.08 -7.08
C LYS A 74 -12.92 -10.58 -6.78
N GLY A 75 -12.61 -11.45 -7.74
CA GLY A 75 -12.61 -12.90 -7.56
C GLY A 75 -11.40 -13.42 -6.76
N GLN A 76 -10.28 -12.70 -6.80
CA GLN A 76 -9.05 -13.04 -6.09
C GLN A 76 -8.84 -12.21 -4.79
N PHE A 77 -9.66 -11.18 -4.55
CA PHE A 77 -9.81 -10.43 -3.28
C PHE A 77 -10.42 -11.28 -2.13
N LEU A 78 -9.98 -12.52 -1.96
CA LEU A 78 -10.54 -13.48 -1.00
C LEU A 78 -9.88 -13.36 0.38
N SER A 79 -10.49 -12.46 1.16
CA SER A 79 -10.41 -12.32 2.62
C SER A 79 -9.14 -11.70 3.19
N LYS A 80 -8.12 -11.42 2.38
CA LYS A 80 -6.82 -10.92 2.87
C LYS A 80 -6.17 -9.93 1.87
N GLU A 81 -6.56 -8.63 1.99
CA GLU A 81 -6.03 -7.30 1.50
C GLU A 81 -5.87 -6.08 2.59
N TYR A 82 -4.67 -5.65 3.06
CA TYR A 82 -4.20 -4.79 4.24
C TYR A 82 -3.95 -3.37 3.77
N PHE A 83 -4.49 -2.36 4.44
CA PHE A 83 -4.04 -0.99 4.19
C PHE A 83 -3.02 -0.53 5.23
N THR A 84 -2.01 0.22 4.78
CA THR A 84 -1.31 1.19 5.64
C THR A 84 -2.27 2.33 5.91
N ALA A 85 -2.90 2.34 7.07
CA ALA A 85 -3.78 3.41 7.49
C ALA A 85 -3.05 4.37 8.44
N LEU A 86 -3.36 5.66 8.32
CA LEU A 86 -3.15 6.60 9.41
C LEU A 86 -4.15 6.28 10.54
N LYS A 87 -3.67 6.12 11.77
CA LYS A 87 -4.50 6.10 12.97
C LYS A 87 -4.10 7.25 13.90
N SER A 88 -5.09 7.96 14.42
CA SER A 88 -4.99 8.92 15.52
C SER A 88 -4.20 8.37 16.71
N HIS A 89 -3.38 9.21 17.33
CA HIS A 89 -2.81 8.93 18.64
C HIS A 89 -3.73 9.50 19.73
N GLU A 90 -4.62 8.65 20.24
CA GLU A 90 -5.64 9.01 21.23
C GLU A 90 -5.08 9.02 22.66
N ASN A 91 -4.50 10.14 23.07
CA ASN A 91 -4.23 10.44 24.49
C ASN A 91 -5.53 10.86 25.20
N ILE A 92 -6.48 9.92 25.34
CA ILE A 92 -7.75 10.14 26.05
C ILE A 92 -7.49 10.11 27.58
N ASN A 93 -6.99 11.23 28.10
CA ASN A 93 -7.13 11.59 29.51
C ASN A 93 -8.36 12.49 29.66
N VAL A 94 -9.55 11.89 29.75
CA VAL A 94 -10.72 12.61 30.27
C VAL A 94 -10.47 12.84 31.77
N ARG A 95 -10.68 14.07 32.23
CA ARG A 95 -10.72 14.44 33.65
C ARG A 95 -12.16 14.50 34.13
#